data_AF-A0A8D8GC92-F1
#
_entry.id   AF-A0A8D8GC92-F1
#
_cell.length_a   1.000
_cell.length_b   1.000
_cell.length_c   1.000
_cell.angle_alpha   90.00
_cell.angle_beta   90.00
_cell.angle_gamma   90.00
#
_symmetry.space_group_name_H-M   'P 1'
#
loop_
_entity.id
_entity.type
_entity.pdbx_description
1 polymer ?
#
loop_
_entity_poly.entity_id
_entity_poly.type
_entity_poly.pdbx_seq_one_letter_code
_entity_poly.pdbx_strand_id
1 'polypeptide(L)'
;MHEAYILYPPEKIPVQIESMTGFENKLILGTRQGHLLMYSFEPNQETNKLDLQLLQYDKNFSKKPITQIEAIPEYKLIFSLSDGVVNVHDYSRHGFPLMHTAQKTKGATVFALDIKKSKSLTGELIVLVRLAVAAKRKLQCYYWKQNTLLEF
;
A
#
# COMPACT_ATOMS: atom_id res chain seq x y z
N MET A 1 12.73 30.74 -15.62
CA MET A 1 12.23 29.34 -15.70
C MET A 1 12.15 28.85 -14.26
N HIS A 2 10.97 28.58 -13.73
CA HIS A 2 10.82 28.04 -12.37
C HIS A 2 10.78 26.51 -12.47
N GLU A 3 11.59 25.81 -11.69
CA GLU A 3 11.51 24.36 -11.60
C GLU A 3 10.32 23.96 -10.72
N ALA A 4 9.45 23.08 -11.23
CA ALA A 4 8.27 22.62 -10.51
C ALA A 4 8.57 21.52 -9.47
N TYR A 5 9.76 20.92 -9.54
CA TYR A 5 10.21 19.87 -8.63
C TYR A 5 11.73 19.84 -8.57
N ILE A 6 12.26 19.31 -7.46
CA ILE A 6 13.68 19.01 -7.29
C ILE A 6 13.82 17.49 -7.23
N LEU A 7 14.77 16.95 -7.99
CA LEU A 7 15.03 15.51 -8.01
C LEU A 7 16.07 15.14 -6.94
N TYR A 8 15.71 14.20 -6.07
CA TYR A 8 16.64 13.55 -5.15
C TYR A 8 16.71 12.06 -5.49
N PRO A 9 17.70 11.62 -6.29
CA PRO A 9 17.87 10.21 -6.61
C PRO A 9 18.13 9.42 -5.32
N PRO A 10 17.38 8.33 -5.05
CA PRO A 10 17.66 7.49 -3.90
C PRO A 10 19.02 6.81 -4.05
N GLU A 11 19.66 6.48 -2.93
CA GLU A 11 20.75 5.50 -2.94
C GLU A 11 20.26 4.17 -3.55
N LYS A 12 21.19 3.34 -4.03
CA LYS A 12 20.88 2.10 -4.75
C LYS A 12 20.00 1.18 -3.90
N ILE A 13 18.74 1.04 -4.29
CA ILE A 13 17.81 0.06 -3.71
C ILE A 13 18.15 -1.32 -4.30
N PRO A 14 18.61 -2.30 -3.50
CA PRO A 14 19.19 -3.56 -4.02
C PRO A 14 18.12 -4.60 -4.43
N VAL A 15 16.86 -4.18 -4.60
CA VAL A 15 15.73 -5.04 -4.96
C VAL A 15 15.08 -4.55 -6.24
N GLN A 16 14.48 -5.47 -7.00
CA GLN A 16 13.71 -5.09 -8.18
C GLN A 16 12.32 -4.65 -7.73
N ILE A 17 12.06 -3.34 -7.82
CA ILE A 17 10.75 -2.75 -7.50
C ILE A 17 9.74 -3.19 -8.56
N GLU A 18 8.58 -3.68 -8.10
CA GLU A 18 7.46 -4.14 -8.93
C GLU A 18 6.24 -3.19 -8.76
N SER A 19 6.05 -2.68 -7.55
CA SER A 19 4.98 -1.74 -7.22
C SER A 19 5.40 -0.78 -6.11
N MET A 20 4.71 0.36 -6.00
CA MET A 20 4.97 1.34 -4.94
C MET A 20 3.72 2.14 -4.59
N THR A 21 3.66 2.63 -3.35
CA THR A 21 2.68 3.63 -2.91
C THR A 21 3.35 4.64 -1.98
N GLY A 22 3.03 5.92 -2.14
CA GLY A 22 3.48 7.00 -1.26
C GLY A 22 2.31 7.56 -0.46
N PHE A 23 2.55 7.91 0.80
CA PHE A 23 1.59 8.64 1.65
C PHE A 23 2.35 9.39 2.74
N GLU A 24 1.91 10.61 3.05
CA GLU A 24 2.64 11.48 3.99
C GLU A 24 4.13 11.61 3.59
N ASN A 25 5.04 11.34 4.53
CA ASN A 25 6.48 11.24 4.33
C ASN A 25 6.97 9.79 4.22
N LYS A 26 6.10 8.86 3.77
CA LYS A 26 6.39 7.43 3.68
C LYS A 26 6.26 6.91 2.25
N LEU A 27 7.09 5.92 1.93
CA LEU A 27 7.09 5.19 0.68
C LEU A 27 7.11 3.69 0.99
N ILE A 28 6.14 2.95 0.48
CA ILE A 28 6.13 1.48 0.56
C ILE A 28 6.44 0.91 -0.82
N LEU A 29 7.39 -0.02 -0.88
CA LEU A 29 7.86 -0.67 -2.09
C LEU A 29 7.54 -2.17 -2.03
N GLY A 30 6.81 -2.64 -3.04
CA GLY A 30 6.63 -4.05 -3.34
C GLY A 30 7.63 -4.49 -4.39
N THR A 31 8.22 -5.67 -4.21
CA THR A 31 9.28 -6.15 -5.09
C THR A 31 8.85 -7.36 -5.91
N ARG A 32 9.61 -7.64 -6.97
CA ARG A 32 9.44 -8.84 -7.80
C ARG A 32 9.72 -10.13 -7.03
N GLN A 33 10.62 -10.07 -6.04
CA GLN A 33 10.97 -11.20 -5.18
C GLN A 33 9.90 -11.48 -4.11
N GLY A 34 8.91 -10.60 -3.96
CA GLY A 34 7.87 -10.74 -2.92
C GLY A 34 8.22 -10.09 -1.59
N HIS A 35 9.31 -9.32 -1.54
CA HIS A 35 9.68 -8.52 -0.38
C HIS A 35 8.86 -7.23 -0.30
N LEU A 36 8.64 -6.74 0.92
CA LEU A 36 8.01 -5.46 1.20
C LEU A 36 8.94 -4.56 2.03
N LEU A 37 9.14 -3.32 1.58
CA LEU A 37 9.96 -2.32 2.26
C LEU A 37 9.13 -1.08 2.54
N MET A 38 9.32 -0.47 3.70
CA MET A 38 8.75 0.83 4.04
C MET A 38 9.88 1.79 4.38
N TYR A 39 9.92 2.92 3.71
CA TYR A 39 10.85 4.02 3.94
C TYR A 39 10.10 5.23 4.48
N SER A 40 10.75 6.05 5.30
CA SER A 40 10.43 7.46 5.44
C SER A 40 11.37 8.29 4.58
N PHE A 41 10.95 9.51 4.26
CA PHE A 41 11.81 10.50 3.64
C PHE A 41 11.69 11.85 4.34
N GLU A 42 12.83 12.45 4.69
CA GLU A 42 12.88 13.76 5.34
C GLU A 42 14.03 14.60 4.75
N PRO A 43 13.90 15.94 4.71
CA PRO A 43 15.01 16.79 4.34
C PRO A 43 16.15 16.69 5.37
N ASN A 44 17.34 16.40 4.88
CA ASN A 44 18.58 16.46 5.64
C ASN A 44 18.85 17.90 6.09
N GLN A 45 19.10 18.10 7.38
CA GLN A 45 19.24 19.45 7.95
C GLN A 45 20.49 20.21 7.48
N GLU A 46 21.53 19.51 7.03
CA GLU A 46 22.79 20.11 6.59
C GLU A 46 22.80 20.37 5.08
N THR A 47 22.31 19.41 4.30
CA THR A 47 22.40 19.43 2.83
C THR A 47 21.11 19.86 2.15
N ASN A 48 19.99 19.94 2.88
CA ASN A 48 18.62 20.09 2.37
C ASN A 48 18.21 19.03 1.34
N LYS A 49 18.99 17.95 1.19
CA LYS A 49 18.65 16.81 0.33
C LYS A 49 17.64 15.92 1.01
N LEU A 50 16.81 15.25 0.23
CA LEU A 50 15.85 14.28 0.77
C LEU A 50 16.56 12.96 1.06
N ASP A 51 16.65 12.60 2.34
CA ASP A 51 17.23 11.34 2.77
C ASP A 51 16.13 10.29 2.93
N LEU A 52 16.38 9.08 2.43
CA LEU A 52 15.50 7.93 2.64
C LEU A 52 15.99 7.08 3.79
N GLN A 53 15.14 6.87 4.78
CA GLN A 53 15.42 6.01 5.91
C GLN A 53 14.56 4.74 5.80
N LEU A 54 15.18 3.57 5.79
CA LEU A 54 14.46 2.30 5.84
C LEU A 54 13.83 2.13 7.24
N LEU A 55 12.50 2.07 7.31
CA LEU A 55 11.75 1.86 8.55
C LEU A 55 11.51 0.38 8.82
N GLN A 56 11.14 -0.39 7.78
CA GLN A 56 10.79 -1.79 7.92
C GLN A 56 11.08 -2.55 6.63
N TYR A 57 11.54 -3.80 6.78
CA TYR A 57 11.82 -4.69 5.66
C TYR A 57 11.38 -6.10 6.01
N ASP A 58 10.42 -6.63 5.24
CA ASP A 58 10.03 -8.02 5.29
C ASP A 58 10.41 -8.73 3.98
N LYS A 59 11.46 -9.55 4.04
CA LYS A 59 11.93 -10.39 2.92
C LYS A 59 11.05 -11.61 2.65
N ASN A 60 10.17 -11.97 3.58
CA ASN A 60 9.31 -13.16 3.50
C ASN A 60 7.83 -12.80 3.33
N PHE A 61 7.51 -11.53 3.08
CA PHE A 61 6.14 -11.01 2.98
C PHE A 61 5.28 -11.81 1.98
N SER A 62 5.82 -12.06 0.79
CA SER A 62 5.21 -12.92 -0.22
C SER A 62 6.25 -13.81 -0.89
N LYS A 63 5.81 -14.97 -1.40
CA LYS A 63 6.61 -15.86 -2.24
C LYS A 63 6.57 -15.49 -3.73
N LYS A 64 5.77 -14.49 -4.10
CA LYS A 64 5.46 -14.07 -5.48
C LYS A 64 5.61 -12.55 -5.60
N PRO A 65 5.78 -12.02 -6.83
CA PRO A 65 5.83 -10.59 -7.06
C PRO A 65 4.63 -9.86 -6.45
N ILE A 66 4.90 -8.71 -5.85
CA ILE A 66 3.84 -7.81 -5.36
C ILE A 66 3.54 -6.82 -6.48
N THR A 67 2.51 -7.10 -7.28
CA THR A 67 2.23 -6.40 -8.54
C THR A 67 1.44 -5.11 -8.38
N GLN A 68 0.78 -4.91 -7.23
CA GLN A 68 0.11 -3.66 -6.89
C GLN A 68 0.07 -3.50 -5.38
N ILE A 69 0.28 -2.27 -4.90
CA ILE A 69 0.10 -1.88 -3.50
C ILE A 69 -0.65 -0.55 -3.44
N GLU A 70 -1.59 -0.43 -2.51
CA GLU A 70 -2.18 0.85 -2.11
C GLU A 70 -2.26 0.92 -0.58
N ALA A 71 -2.05 2.11 -0.01
CA ALA A 71 -2.11 2.34 1.43
C ALA A 71 -3.38 3.11 1.83
N ILE A 72 -3.90 2.82 3.02
CA ILE A 72 -5.00 3.56 3.65
C ILE A 72 -4.49 4.06 5.01
N PRO A 73 -3.91 5.27 5.06
CA PRO A 73 -3.25 5.78 6.25
C PRO A 73 -4.17 5.87 7.47
N GLU A 74 -5.45 6.20 7.28
CA GLU A 74 -6.43 6.35 8.35
C GLU A 74 -6.64 5.07 9.16
N TYR A 75 -6.45 3.92 8.53
CA TYR A 75 -6.59 2.60 9.16
C TYR A 75 -5.27 1.88 9.34
N LYS A 76 -4.15 2.51 8.95
CA LYS A 76 -2.83 1.90 8.96
C LYS A 76 -2.76 0.61 8.13
N LEU A 77 -3.54 0.55 7.05
CA LEU A 77 -3.66 -0.64 6.20
C LEU A 77 -2.85 -0.49 4.92
N ILE A 78 -2.36 -1.62 4.43
CA ILE A 78 -1.93 -1.79 3.04
C ILE A 78 -2.74 -2.89 2.37
N PHE A 79 -3.17 -2.60 1.15
CA PHE A 79 -3.74 -3.55 0.21
C PHE A 79 -2.62 -3.96 -0.74
N SER A 80 -2.44 -5.26 -0.92
CA SER A 80 -1.39 -5.82 -1.78
C SER A 80 -1.99 -6.87 -2.71
N LEU A 81 -1.60 -6.84 -3.98
CA LEU A 81 -1.91 -7.87 -4.96
C LEU A 81 -0.67 -8.72 -5.19
N SER A 82 -0.79 -10.01 -4.88
CA SER A 82 0.26 -10.99 -5.11
C SER A 82 -0.36 -12.35 -5.39
N ASP A 83 0.23 -13.12 -6.31
CA ASP A 83 -0.29 -14.42 -6.76
C ASP A 83 -1.76 -14.38 -7.23
N GLY A 84 -2.18 -13.22 -7.76
CA GLY A 84 -3.56 -12.98 -8.18
C GLY A 84 -4.59 -12.97 -7.06
N VAL A 85 -4.19 -12.64 -5.83
CA VAL A 85 -5.08 -12.50 -4.66
C VAL A 85 -4.80 -11.17 -3.96
N VAL A 86 -5.86 -10.47 -3.55
CA VAL A 86 -5.76 -9.27 -2.72
C VAL A 86 -5.61 -9.65 -1.25
N ASN A 87 -4.59 -9.10 -0.59
CA ASN A 87 -4.30 -9.26 0.83
C ASN A 87 -4.25 -7.90 1.53
N VAL A 88 -4.74 -7.85 2.76
CA VAL A 88 -4.75 -6.65 3.61
C VAL A 88 -3.86 -6.89 4.82
N HIS A 89 -2.91 -5.98 5.06
CA HIS A 89 -1.97 -6.04 6.18
C HIS A 89 -1.96 -4.73 6.96
N ASP A 90 -1.52 -4.80 8.21
CA ASP A 90 -1.29 -3.62 9.06
C ASP A 90 0.15 -3.16 8.91
N TYR A 91 0.39 -1.98 8.33
CA TYR A 91 1.75 -1.49 8.13
C TYR A 91 2.37 -0.85 9.37
N SER A 92 1.59 -0.60 10.42
CA SER A 92 2.10 0.01 11.65
C SER A 92 2.79 -0.98 12.59
N ARG A 93 2.67 -2.29 12.30
CA ARG A 93 3.27 -3.36 13.08
C ARG A 93 4.44 -4.01 12.34
N HIS A 94 5.45 -4.39 13.11
CA HIS A 94 6.63 -5.09 12.60
C HIS A 94 6.24 -6.38 11.87
N GLY A 95 6.83 -6.60 10.69
CA GLY A 95 6.53 -7.74 9.82
C GLY A 95 5.23 -7.64 9.03
N PHE A 96 4.58 -6.46 8.98
CA PHE A 96 3.36 -6.20 8.21
C PHE A 96 2.30 -7.30 8.40
N PRO A 97 1.82 -7.56 9.63
CA PRO A 97 0.99 -8.72 9.90
C PRO A 97 -0.26 -8.74 9.02
N LEU A 98 -0.51 -9.90 8.43
CA LEU A 98 -1.69 -10.17 7.62
C LEU A 98 -2.96 -10.05 8.46
N MET A 99 -3.90 -9.26 7.98
CA MET A 99 -5.23 -9.10 8.57
C MET A 99 -6.28 -9.90 7.83
N HIS A 100 -6.23 -9.89 6.49
CA HIS A 100 -7.23 -10.56 5.67
C HIS A 100 -6.68 -10.97 4.30
N THR A 101 -7.02 -12.18 3.86
CA THR A 101 -6.81 -12.63 2.48
C THR A 101 -8.15 -12.80 1.79
N ALA A 102 -8.39 -12.01 0.74
CA ALA A 102 -9.65 -12.05 0.00
C ALA A 102 -9.64 -13.20 -1.02
N GLN A 103 -9.78 -14.44 -0.58
CA GLN A 103 -9.69 -15.64 -1.42
C GLN A 103 -10.63 -15.62 -2.65
N LYS A 104 -11.77 -14.92 -2.56
CA LYS A 104 -12.72 -14.76 -3.68
C LYS A 104 -12.18 -13.94 -4.84
N THR A 105 -11.11 -13.17 -4.62
CA THR A 105 -10.39 -12.42 -5.64
C THR A 105 -9.39 -13.26 -6.43
N LYS A 106 -9.24 -14.56 -6.12
CA LYS A 106 -8.26 -15.43 -6.80
C LYS A 106 -8.37 -15.37 -8.33
N GLY A 107 -7.26 -15.02 -8.96
CA GLY A 107 -7.18 -14.69 -10.38
C GLY A 107 -7.33 -13.20 -10.69
N ALA A 108 -7.13 -12.34 -9.68
CA ALA A 108 -7.09 -10.89 -9.81
C ALA A 108 -5.86 -10.45 -10.60
N THR A 109 -6.03 -9.42 -11.42
CA THR A 109 -4.94 -8.80 -12.19
C THR A 109 -4.68 -7.36 -11.80
N VAL A 110 -5.69 -6.67 -11.26
CA VAL A 110 -5.62 -5.29 -10.80
C VAL A 110 -6.77 -5.04 -9.82
N PHE A 111 -6.58 -4.10 -8.90
CA PHE A 111 -7.66 -3.55 -8.08
C PHE A 111 -7.66 -2.02 -8.11
N ALA A 112 -8.69 -1.39 -7.54
CA ALA A 112 -8.72 0.05 -7.29
C ALA A 112 -9.51 0.33 -6.01
N LEU A 113 -9.03 1.27 -5.19
CA LEU A 113 -9.74 1.73 -4.00
C LEU A 113 -10.62 2.96 -4.29
N ASP A 114 -11.81 2.99 -3.68
CA ASP A 114 -12.64 4.20 -3.51
C ASP A 114 -12.72 4.49 -2.01
N ILE A 115 -12.08 5.58 -1.57
CA ILE A 115 -12.00 5.99 -0.17
C ILE A 115 -12.84 7.26 0.02
N LYS A 116 -13.93 7.17 0.77
CA LYS A 116 -14.78 8.31 1.11
C LYS A 116 -14.64 8.66 2.58
N LYS A 117 -14.28 9.91 2.84
CA LYS A 117 -14.18 10.47 4.19
C LYS A 117 -15.39 11.35 4.44
N SER A 118 -16.09 11.14 5.54
CA SER A 118 -17.16 12.02 6.00
C SER A 118 -17.00 12.31 7.49
N LYS A 119 -17.52 13.45 7.94
CA LYS A 119 -17.62 13.76 9.37
C LYS A 119 -19.04 13.46 9.83
N SER A 120 -19.18 12.75 10.93
CA SER A 120 -20.48 12.56 11.58
C SER A 120 -20.96 13.89 12.20
N LEU A 121 -22.22 13.90 12.65
CA LEU A 121 -22.77 15.02 13.42
C LEU A 121 -22.03 15.24 14.75
N THR A 122 -21.36 14.22 15.29
CA THR A 122 -20.52 14.30 16.50
C THR A 122 -19.08 14.74 16.21
N GLY A 123 -18.73 14.96 14.93
CA GLY A 123 -17.38 15.33 14.50
C GLY A 123 -16.42 14.16 14.27
N GLU A 124 -16.87 12.92 14.48
CA GLU A 124 -16.08 11.72 14.22
C GLU A 124 -15.83 11.53 12.72
N LEU A 125 -14.59 11.19 12.36
CA LEU A 125 -14.22 10.87 10.99
C LEU A 125 -14.68 9.43 10.65
N ILE A 126 -15.59 9.32 9.68
CA ILE A 126 -16.00 8.06 9.09
C ILE A 126 -15.25 7.89 7.78
N VAL A 127 -14.53 6.76 7.64
CA VAL A 127 -13.79 6.42 6.41
C VAL A 127 -14.40 5.18 5.80
N LEU A 128 -15.11 5.34 4.69
CA LEU A 128 -15.64 4.23 3.92
C LEU A 128 -14.62 3.82 2.86
N VAL A 129 -14.16 2.58 2.97
CA VAL A 129 -13.22 1.98 2.02
C VAL A 129 -13.96 0.96 1.16
N ARG A 130 -13.90 1.15 -0.15
CA ARG A 130 -14.43 0.22 -1.15
C ARG A 130 -13.31 -0.19 -2.09
N LEU A 131 -13.46 -1.37 -2.67
CA LEU A 131 -12.47 -2.00 -3.52
C LEU A 131 -13.18 -2.58 -4.74
N ALA A 132 -12.71 -2.21 -5.93
CA ALA A 132 -13.06 -2.92 -7.17
C ALA A 132 -11.89 -3.80 -7.57
N VAL A 133 -12.15 -5.06 -7.93
CA VAL A 133 -11.13 -6.03 -8.34
C VAL A 133 -11.48 -6.61 -9.69
N ALA A 134 -10.56 -6.53 -10.64
CA ALA A 134 -10.67 -7.25 -11.90
C ALA A 134 -10.10 -8.66 -11.73
N ALA A 135 -10.96 -9.67 -11.73
CA ALA A 135 -10.58 -11.07 -11.56
C ALA A 135 -11.31 -11.94 -12.58
N LYS A 136 -10.57 -12.79 -13.31
CA LYS A 136 -11.14 -13.78 -14.26
C LYS A 136 -12.19 -13.19 -15.23
N ARG A 137 -11.88 -12.03 -15.84
CA ARG A 137 -12.77 -11.30 -16.76
C ARG A 137 -14.08 -10.78 -16.13
N LYS A 138 -14.12 -10.62 -14.81
CA LYS A 138 -15.23 -10.00 -14.07
C LYS A 138 -14.72 -8.87 -13.19
N LEU A 139 -15.58 -7.91 -12.92
CA LEU A 139 -15.37 -6.92 -11.86
C LEU A 139 -16.13 -7.40 -10.61
N GLN A 140 -15.39 -7.53 -9.52
CA GLN A 140 -15.92 -7.83 -8.20
C GLN A 140 -15.78 -6.59 -7.34
N CYS A 141 -16.84 -6.19 -6.64
CA CYS A 141 -16.81 -5.03 -5.77
C CYS A 141 -16.92 -5.48 -4.31
N TYR A 142 -16.15 -4.83 -3.43
CA TYR A 142 -16.09 -5.11 -2.01
C TYR A 142 -16.09 -3.82 -1.19
N TYR A 143 -16.40 -3.91 0.09
CA TYR A 143 -16.15 -2.88 1.08
C TYR A 143 -15.44 -3.46 2.30
N TRP A 144 -14.59 -2.64 2.93
CA TRP A 144 -13.86 -3.03 4.14
C TRP A 144 -14.72 -2.77 5.38
N LYS A 145 -14.93 -3.81 6.20
CA LYS A 145 -15.66 -3.72 7.47
C LYS A 145 -15.20 -4.83 8.40
N GLN A 146 -15.04 -4.56 9.68
CA GLN A 146 -14.69 -5.56 10.71
C GLN A 146 -13.47 -6.43 10.31
N ASN A 147 -12.42 -5.79 9.81
CA ASN A 147 -11.18 -6.44 9.38
C ASN A 147 -11.34 -7.48 8.25
N THR A 148 -12.39 -7.38 7.43
CA THR A 148 -12.62 -8.27 6.28
C THR A 148 -13.16 -7.49 5.09
N LEU A 149 -12.93 -8.04 3.88
CA LEU A 149 -13.57 -7.56 2.66
C LEU A 149 -14.89 -8.29 2.45
N LEU A 150 -15.98 -7.53 2.40
CA LEU A 150 -17.34 -8.02 2.17
C LEU A 150 -17.81 -7.61 0.78
N GLU A 151 -18.55 -8.48 0.10
CA GLU A 151 -19.14 -8.18 -1.22
C GLU A 151 -20.33 -7.23 -1.10
N PHE A 152 -20.58 -6.47 -2.16
CA PHE A 152 -21.84 -5.71 -2.33
C PHE A 152 -23.02 -6.63 -2.61
#